data_AF-A0A935IHH3-F1
#
_entry.id   AF-A0A935IHH3-F1
#
_cell.length_a   1.000
_cell.length_b   1.000
_cell.length_c   1.000
_cell.angle_alpha   90.00
_cell.angle_beta   90.00
_cell.angle_gamma   90.00
#
_symmetry.space_group_name_H-M   'P 1'
#
loop_
_entity.id
_entity.type
_entity.pdbx_description
1 polymer ?
#
loop_
_entity_poly.entity_id
_entity_poly.type
_entity_poly.pdbx_seq_one_letter_code
_entity_poly.pdbx_strand_id
1 'polypeptide(L)'
;MKWLVLLLWALLLMIYFGIWSCNKTECCKPVLVEKPISNTEPILFGWQSDSCVLGNNYPVYLDSLMRLTRDGKQIIITGQYKASEQNNTKFENLGIARAEAIKLLFSQKIPSERITTRAELVGEDNKDHNQLSVCHSILFEPLKLVEEFENRAIIYHGYNTTEWDKNEQIVGYLDKVAGKLIKEGGRVLLMGHTDNVGNDEFNMKLGQSRSDAIKKYLIDKGVKGSQIKTGSKGKSSPIESNETEEGRAKNRRTELEFSK
;
A
#
# COMPACT_ATOMS: atom_id res chain seq x y z
N MET A 1 44.56 26.77 -21.86
CA MET A 1 43.45 27.53 -21.23
C MET A 1 42.05 26.96 -21.51
N LYS A 2 41.69 26.57 -22.74
CA LYS A 2 40.32 26.09 -23.06
C LYS A 2 39.91 24.77 -22.35
N TRP A 3 40.85 23.87 -22.07
CA TRP A 3 40.58 22.60 -21.39
C TRP A 3 40.35 22.73 -19.88
N LEU A 4 40.94 23.76 -19.24
CA LEU A 4 40.76 24.02 -17.81
C LEU A 4 39.35 24.51 -17.47
N VAL A 5 38.72 25.28 -18.39
CA VAL A 5 37.35 25.76 -18.22
C VAL A 5 36.34 24.62 -18.32
N LEU A 6 36.54 23.67 -19.25
CA LEU A 6 35.66 22.51 -19.39
C LEU A 6 35.70 21.57 -18.18
N LEU A 7 36.88 21.38 -17.57
CA LEU A 7 37.02 20.63 -16.32
C LEU A 7 36.33 21.33 -15.14
N LEU A 8 36.42 22.66 -15.06
CA LEU A 8 35.75 23.45 -14.03
C LEU A 8 34.22 23.41 -14.15
N TRP A 9 33.69 23.44 -15.38
CA TRP A 9 32.25 23.29 -15.63
C TRP A 9 31.76 21.86 -15.37
N ALA A 10 32.54 20.83 -15.68
CA ALA A 10 32.21 19.44 -15.34
C ALA A 10 32.19 19.21 -13.81
N LEU A 11 33.13 19.81 -13.07
CA LEU A 11 33.16 19.76 -11.60
C LEU A 11 31.99 20.52 -10.97
N LEU A 12 31.66 21.71 -11.49
CA LEU A 12 30.49 22.48 -11.05
C LEU A 12 29.18 21.75 -11.37
N LEU A 13 29.07 21.06 -12.51
CA LEU A 13 27.93 20.20 -12.84
C LEU A 13 27.84 18.99 -11.91
N MET A 14 28.95 18.34 -11.57
CA MET A 14 28.95 17.23 -10.60
C MET A 14 28.58 17.68 -9.18
N ILE A 15 28.98 18.89 -8.77
CA ILE A 15 28.56 19.47 -7.48
C ILE A 15 27.08 19.87 -7.54
N TYR A 16 26.60 20.44 -8.64
CA TYR A 16 25.19 20.83 -8.81
C TYR A 16 24.24 19.62 -8.87
N PHE A 17 24.64 18.55 -9.56
CA PHE A 17 23.89 17.29 -9.59
C PHE A 17 24.06 16.47 -8.29
N GLY A 18 25.19 16.57 -7.60
CA GLY A 18 25.44 15.89 -6.32
C GLY A 18 24.66 16.47 -5.14
N ILE A 19 24.27 17.75 -5.21
CA ILE A 19 23.51 18.43 -4.15
C ILE A 19 21.98 18.29 -4.35
N TRP A 20 21.52 17.89 -5.55
CA TRP A 20 20.09 17.80 -5.88
C TRP A 20 19.57 16.36 -6.07
N SER A 21 20.05 15.44 -5.24
CA SER A 21 19.46 14.10 -5.09
C SER A 21 19.58 13.59 -3.66
N CYS A 22 19.02 14.34 -2.71
CA CYS A 22 18.63 13.77 -1.43
C CYS A 22 17.27 14.36 -1.02
N ASN A 23 16.25 14.06 -1.81
CA ASN A 23 14.88 14.18 -1.35
C ASN A 23 14.20 12.86 -1.62
N LYS A 24 14.19 11.98 -0.60
CA LYS A 24 13.23 10.90 -0.43
C LYS A 24 13.50 10.20 0.90
N THR A 25 12.53 10.39 1.79
CA THR A 25 12.17 9.50 2.90
C THR A 25 13.24 9.36 3.98
N GLU A 26 12.93 9.85 5.18
CA GLU A 26 13.61 9.45 6.41
C GLU A 26 13.48 7.93 6.53
N CYS A 27 14.47 7.20 6.00
CA CYS A 27 14.64 5.80 6.27
C CYS A 27 14.85 5.65 7.77
N CYS A 28 14.29 4.60 8.37
CA CYS A 28 14.86 4.07 9.59
C CYS A 28 16.31 3.66 9.25
N LYS A 29 17.29 4.51 9.57
CA LYS A 29 18.70 4.12 9.45
C LYS A 29 18.91 3.09 10.55
N PRO A 30 19.18 1.82 10.22
CA PRO A 30 19.43 0.82 11.25
C PRO A 30 20.62 1.31 12.07
N VAL A 31 20.38 1.67 13.33
CA VAL A 31 21.44 2.05 14.26
C VAL A 31 22.07 0.75 14.73
N LEU A 32 23.36 0.58 14.45
CA LEU A 32 24.14 -0.51 15.02
C LEU A 32 24.34 -0.20 16.52
N VAL A 33 23.64 -0.94 17.37
CA VAL A 33 23.81 -0.84 18.82
C VAL A 33 24.92 -1.80 19.24
N GLU A 34 25.83 -1.33 20.11
CA GLU A 34 27.02 -2.07 20.56
C GLU A 34 26.70 -3.30 21.45
N LYS A 35 25.46 -3.45 21.90
CA LYS A 35 25.02 -4.52 22.81
C LYS A 35 24.26 -5.61 22.02
N PRO A 36 24.50 -6.92 22.28
CA PRO A 36 23.81 -7.99 21.57
C PRO A 36 22.30 -7.88 21.77
N ILE A 37 21.59 -7.62 20.67
CA ILE A 37 20.13 -7.65 20.59
C ILE A 37 19.70 -9.12 20.67
N SER A 38 18.58 -9.39 21.35
CA SER A 38 18.04 -10.75 21.45
C SER A 38 17.81 -11.35 20.06
N ASN A 39 18.25 -12.60 19.84
CA ASN A 39 18.07 -13.32 18.58
C ASN A 39 16.60 -13.70 18.28
N THR A 40 15.66 -13.37 19.17
CA THR A 40 14.23 -13.73 19.02
C THR A 40 13.36 -12.59 18.49
N GLU A 41 13.75 -11.33 18.70
CA GLU A 41 12.90 -10.16 18.40
C GLU A 41 13.51 -9.34 17.25
N PRO A 42 12.91 -9.37 16.04
CA PRO A 42 13.56 -8.88 14.83
C PRO A 42 13.58 -7.36 14.69
N ILE A 43 12.67 -6.65 15.36
CA ILE A 43 12.53 -5.18 15.25
C ILE A 43 12.15 -4.62 16.62
N LEU A 44 13.00 -3.74 17.14
CA LEU A 44 12.87 -3.12 18.45
C LEU A 44 12.85 -1.60 18.36
N PHE A 45 12.26 -0.94 19.35
CA PHE A 45 12.22 0.51 19.51
C PHE A 45 12.46 0.90 20.96
N GLY A 46 12.95 2.13 21.19
CA GLY A 46 12.83 2.77 22.50
C GLY A 46 11.48 3.49 22.62
N TRP A 47 10.88 3.54 23.81
CA TRP A 47 9.58 4.20 24.02
C TRP A 47 9.64 5.72 23.73
N GLN A 48 10.81 6.37 23.78
CA GLN A 48 10.94 7.79 23.41
C GLN A 48 11.44 8.01 21.97
N SER A 49 11.33 6.99 21.10
CA SER A 49 11.86 7.05 19.73
C SER A 49 11.01 6.29 18.69
N ASP A 50 11.02 6.80 17.46
CA ASP A 50 10.56 6.16 16.23
C ASP A 50 11.70 5.46 15.46
N SER A 51 12.94 5.56 15.96
CA SER A 51 14.10 4.89 15.37
C SER A 51 14.13 3.41 15.79
N CYS A 52 14.06 2.55 14.79
CA CYS A 52 14.08 1.11 14.94
C CYS A 52 15.51 0.56 15.06
N VAL A 53 15.64 -0.53 15.81
CA VAL A 53 16.86 -1.34 15.93
C VAL A 53 16.53 -2.74 15.44
N LEU A 54 17.34 -3.26 14.51
CA LEU A 54 17.10 -4.55 13.85
C LEU A 54 17.91 -5.65 14.51
N GLY A 55 17.26 -6.75 14.87
CA GLY A 55 17.91 -7.96 15.32
C GLY A 55 18.55 -8.75 14.16
N ASN A 56 19.51 -9.62 14.47
CA ASN A 56 20.22 -10.42 13.45
C ASN A 56 19.31 -11.36 12.64
N ASN A 57 18.15 -11.75 13.18
CA ASN A 57 17.16 -12.61 12.54
C ASN A 57 16.21 -11.85 11.60
N TYR A 58 16.30 -10.52 11.51
CA TYR A 58 15.40 -9.68 10.69
C TYR A 58 15.26 -10.13 9.23
N PRO A 59 16.34 -10.50 8.49
CA PRO A 59 16.20 -10.95 7.10
C PRO A 59 15.33 -12.21 6.95
N VAL A 60 15.50 -13.19 7.86
CA VAL A 60 14.71 -14.43 7.87
C VAL A 60 13.26 -14.13 8.25
N TYR A 61 13.05 -13.21 9.19
CA TYR A 61 11.73 -12.75 9.58
C TYR A 61 10.99 -12.11 8.40
N LEU A 62 11.61 -11.17 7.68
CA LEU A 62 11.02 -10.53 6.50
C LEU A 62 10.64 -11.54 5.41
N ASP A 63 11.49 -12.54 5.18
CA ASP A 63 11.20 -13.61 4.22
C ASP A 63 9.99 -14.47 4.61
N SER A 64 9.75 -14.67 5.91
CA SER A 64 8.57 -15.38 6.39
C SER A 64 7.28 -14.57 6.19
N LEU A 65 7.32 -13.25 6.47
CA LEU A 65 6.20 -12.34 6.24
C LEU A 65 5.80 -12.25 4.75
N MET A 66 6.80 -12.24 3.84
CA MET A 66 6.54 -12.24 2.40
C MET A 66 5.71 -13.44 1.94
N ARG A 67 5.92 -14.63 2.52
CA ARG A 67 5.16 -15.82 2.12
C ARG A 67 3.71 -15.70 2.56
N LEU A 68 3.48 -15.23 3.78
CA LEU A 68 2.14 -15.07 4.35
C LEU A 68 1.29 -14.01 3.65
N THR A 69 1.92 -12.98 3.08
CA THR A 69 1.20 -11.94 2.31
C THR A 69 0.77 -12.41 0.93
N ARG A 70 1.41 -13.43 0.35
CA ARG A 70 1.03 -13.97 -0.98
C ARG A 70 -0.35 -14.62 -0.97
N ASP A 71 -0.81 -15.11 0.17
CA ASP A 71 -2.09 -15.82 0.35
C ASP A 71 -3.31 -14.88 0.39
N GLY A 72 -3.27 -13.75 -0.32
CA GLY A 72 -4.36 -12.76 -0.34
C GLY A 72 -4.53 -11.98 0.97
N LYS A 73 -3.53 -11.99 1.86
CA LYS A 73 -3.54 -11.28 3.13
C LYS A 73 -2.71 -9.99 3.05
N GLN A 74 -3.11 -9.02 3.86
CA GLN A 74 -2.34 -7.82 4.17
C GLN A 74 -1.72 -7.94 5.56
N ILE A 75 -0.63 -7.19 5.76
CA ILE A 75 0.00 -6.98 7.06
C ILE A 75 -0.63 -5.75 7.69
N ILE A 76 -1.09 -5.89 8.92
CA ILE A 76 -1.44 -4.77 9.78
C ILE A 76 -0.31 -4.60 10.78
N ILE A 77 0.34 -3.44 10.74
CA ILE A 77 1.36 -3.04 11.69
C ILE A 77 0.73 -2.04 12.64
N THR A 78 0.58 -2.41 13.90
CA THR A 78 0.09 -1.50 14.94
C THR A 78 1.26 -1.10 15.81
N GLY A 79 1.69 0.16 15.72
CA GLY A 79 2.68 0.69 16.63
C GLY A 79 2.04 1.09 17.95
N GLN A 80 2.60 0.60 19.04
CA GLN A 80 2.12 0.91 20.38
C GLN A 80 2.81 2.17 20.89
N TYR A 81 2.08 3.01 21.60
CA TYR A 81 2.60 4.26 22.17
C TYR A 81 2.00 4.53 23.54
N LYS A 82 2.68 5.38 24.31
CA LYS A 82 2.24 5.81 25.65
C LYS A 82 1.92 7.29 25.64
N ALA A 83 1.04 7.73 26.54
CA ALA A 83 0.64 9.14 26.61
C ALA A 83 1.78 10.03 27.14
N SER A 84 2.71 9.45 27.90
CA SER A 84 3.90 10.09 28.45
C SER A 84 5.03 10.36 27.43
N GLU A 85 4.92 9.83 26.20
CA GLU A 85 5.96 9.98 25.18
C GLU A 85 6.03 11.40 24.59
N GLN A 86 7.24 11.89 24.33
CA GLN A 86 7.44 13.16 23.64
C GLN A 86 7.52 12.91 22.13
N ASN A 87 6.47 13.31 21.40
CA ASN A 87 6.42 13.14 19.96
C ASN A 87 7.02 14.35 19.22
N ASN A 88 8.21 14.16 18.66
CA ASN A 88 8.90 15.16 17.82
C ASN A 88 8.79 14.86 16.32
N THR A 89 7.95 13.90 15.93
CA THR A 89 7.77 13.48 14.54
C THR A 89 6.67 14.29 13.86
N LYS A 90 6.56 14.16 12.53
CA LYS A 90 5.45 14.73 11.74
C LYS A 90 4.12 14.00 11.94
N PHE A 91 4.13 12.84 12.58
CA PHE A 91 2.96 12.02 12.74
C PHE A 91 2.19 12.38 14.03
N GLU A 92 0.96 11.89 14.13
CA GLU A 92 0.09 12.17 15.28
C GLU A 92 0.68 11.69 16.62
N ASN A 93 1.31 10.52 16.64
CA ASN A 93 1.97 9.94 17.82
C ASN A 93 3.18 9.08 17.40
N LEU A 94 4.01 8.66 18.37
CA LEU A 94 5.15 7.79 18.07
C LEU A 94 4.72 6.38 17.64
N GLY A 95 3.52 5.93 18.01
CA GLY A 95 2.99 4.62 17.59
C GLY A 95 2.85 4.55 16.07
N ILE A 96 2.17 5.53 15.47
CA ILE A 96 2.07 5.60 14.02
C ILE A 96 3.44 5.82 13.37
N ALA A 97 4.35 6.61 13.99
CA ALA A 97 5.71 6.80 13.48
C ALA A 97 6.52 5.49 13.43
N ARG A 98 6.44 4.66 14.47
CA ARG A 98 7.06 3.32 14.51
C ARG A 98 6.44 2.40 13.47
N ALA A 99 5.12 2.39 13.37
CA ALA A 99 4.41 1.55 12.39
C ALA A 99 4.85 1.90 10.96
N GLU A 100 4.98 3.19 10.65
CA GLU A 100 5.50 3.68 9.36
C GLU A 100 6.98 3.32 9.16
N ALA A 101 7.81 3.40 10.20
CA ALA A 101 9.20 2.96 10.13
C ALA A 101 9.31 1.46 9.79
N ILE A 102 8.49 0.60 10.41
CA ILE A 102 8.43 -0.83 10.09
C ILE A 102 7.93 -1.05 8.67
N LYS A 103 6.89 -0.32 8.26
CA LYS A 103 6.34 -0.38 6.91
C LYS A 103 7.40 -0.09 5.87
N LEU A 104 8.19 0.98 6.03
CA LEU A 104 9.30 1.31 5.13
C LEU A 104 10.31 0.17 5.00
N LEU A 105 10.58 -0.55 6.09
CA LEU A 105 11.45 -1.74 6.06
C LEU A 105 10.82 -2.87 5.24
N PHE A 106 9.54 -3.17 5.46
CA PHE A 106 8.83 -4.24 4.76
C PHE A 106 8.60 -3.93 3.28
N SER A 107 8.37 -2.66 2.95
CA SER A 107 8.17 -2.15 1.60
C SER A 107 9.34 -2.42 0.65
N GLN A 108 10.51 -2.82 1.17
CA GLN A 108 11.64 -3.28 0.36
C GLN A 108 11.35 -4.59 -0.39
N LYS A 109 10.46 -5.44 0.13
CA LYS A 109 10.13 -6.73 -0.50
C LYS A 109 8.63 -7.02 -0.59
N ILE A 110 7.80 -6.30 0.17
CA ILE A 110 6.35 -6.47 0.22
C ILE A 110 5.73 -5.20 -0.37
N PRO A 111 4.84 -5.29 -1.37
CA PRO A 111 4.17 -4.11 -1.92
C PRO A 111 3.43 -3.34 -0.82
N SER A 112 3.61 -2.01 -0.76
CA SER A 112 3.09 -1.18 0.33
C SER A 112 1.56 -1.22 0.43
N GLU A 113 0.85 -1.50 -0.65
CA GLU A 113 -0.60 -1.70 -0.66
C GLU A 113 -1.06 -2.94 0.14
N ARG A 114 -0.15 -3.86 0.45
CA ARG A 114 -0.41 -4.99 1.35
C ARG A 114 -0.01 -4.70 2.79
N ILE A 115 0.33 -3.45 3.13
CA ILE A 115 0.77 -3.06 4.47
C ILE A 115 -0.04 -1.85 4.95
N THR A 116 -0.84 -2.08 5.99
CA THR A 116 -1.62 -1.06 6.69
C THR A 116 -0.98 -0.75 8.03
N THR A 117 -0.87 0.53 8.36
CA THR A 117 -0.32 1.03 9.62
C THR A 117 -1.43 1.55 10.52
N ARG A 118 -1.32 1.27 11.82
CA ARG A 118 -2.23 1.73 12.88
C ARG A 118 -1.40 2.14 14.10
N ALA A 119 -2.03 2.86 15.02
CA ALA A 119 -1.46 3.14 16.33
C ALA A 119 -2.42 2.70 17.43
N GLU A 120 -1.86 2.29 18.56
CA GLU A 120 -2.62 1.89 19.75
C GLU A 120 -1.99 2.51 21.01
N LEU A 121 -2.81 3.25 21.76
CA LEU A 121 -2.41 3.77 23.07
C LEU A 121 -2.41 2.62 24.07
N VAL A 122 -1.26 2.35 24.68
CA VAL A 122 -1.12 1.34 25.75
C VAL A 122 -0.96 2.02 27.10
N GLY A 123 -1.26 1.26 28.17
CA GLY A 123 -1.10 1.75 29.54
C GLY A 123 0.34 2.11 29.87
N GLU A 124 0.48 3.02 30.83
CA GLU A 124 1.77 3.32 31.44
C GLU A 124 2.25 2.13 32.28
N ASP A 125 3.56 1.89 32.29
CA ASP A 125 4.19 0.91 33.17
C ASP A 125 5.42 1.53 33.85
N ASN A 126 5.86 0.93 34.95
CA ASN A 126 7.06 1.40 35.67
C ASN A 126 8.37 0.89 35.03
N LYS A 127 8.34 0.48 33.75
CA LYS A 127 9.54 -0.07 33.09
C LYS A 127 10.43 1.05 32.59
N ASP A 128 11.72 0.76 32.49
CA ASP A 128 12.68 1.72 31.92
C ASP A 128 12.36 1.98 30.44
N HIS A 129 11.86 3.18 30.15
CA HIS A 129 11.46 3.62 28.81
C HIS A 129 12.65 3.81 27.86
N ASN A 130 13.89 3.81 28.38
CA ASN A 130 15.11 3.86 27.58
C ASN A 130 15.56 2.46 27.12
N GLN A 131 14.94 1.38 27.61
CA GLN A 131 15.24 0.03 27.16
C GLN A 131 14.52 -0.29 25.84
N LEU A 132 15.25 -0.87 24.89
CA LEU A 132 14.68 -1.40 23.66
C LEU A 132 13.61 -2.46 23.97
N SER A 133 12.45 -2.28 23.36
CA SER A 133 11.27 -3.13 23.53
C SER A 133 10.58 -3.37 22.18
N VAL A 134 9.77 -4.42 22.10
CA VAL A 134 8.82 -4.61 21.01
C VAL A 134 7.62 -3.68 21.25
N CYS A 135 7.65 -2.49 20.66
CA CYS A 135 6.56 -1.50 20.75
C CYS A 135 5.62 -1.58 19.55
N HIS A 136 5.33 -2.78 19.06
CA HIS A 136 4.45 -3.00 17.92
C HIS A 136 3.80 -4.38 17.96
N SER A 137 2.71 -4.52 17.22
CA SER A 137 2.14 -5.82 16.88
C SER A 137 1.96 -5.92 15.38
N ILE A 138 2.12 -7.14 14.87
CA ILE A 138 1.95 -7.46 13.45
C ILE A 138 0.88 -8.54 13.34
N LEU A 139 -0.19 -8.21 12.62
CA LEU A 139 -1.30 -9.11 12.35
C LEU A 139 -1.48 -9.29 10.85
N PHE A 140 -2.12 -10.40 10.47
CA PHE A 140 -2.49 -10.65 9.09
C PHE A 140 -4.00 -10.65 8.96
N GLU A 141 -4.52 -9.72 8.17
CA GLU A 141 -5.93 -9.64 7.84
C GLU A 141 -6.10 -9.99 6.34
N PRO A 142 -7.23 -10.53 5.90
CA PRO A 142 -7.53 -10.60 4.47
C PRO A 142 -7.41 -9.22 3.82
N LEU A 143 -6.78 -9.15 2.65
CA LEU A 143 -6.71 -7.90 1.89
C LEU A 143 -8.11 -7.56 1.40
N LYS A 144 -8.63 -6.39 1.76
CA LYS A 144 -9.95 -5.93 1.32
C LYS A 144 -9.86 -5.43 -0.13
N LEU A 145 -10.21 -6.29 -1.08
CA LEU A 145 -10.22 -6.00 -2.52
C LEU A 145 -11.58 -5.56 -3.04
N VAL A 146 -12.64 -5.79 -2.27
CA VAL A 146 -14.01 -5.39 -2.62
C VAL A 146 -14.61 -4.54 -1.50
N GLU A 147 -15.19 -3.39 -1.88
CA GLU A 147 -15.99 -2.54 -1.00
C GLU A 147 -17.39 -2.39 -1.55
N GLU A 148 -18.38 -2.83 -0.78
CA GLU A 148 -19.79 -2.78 -1.15
C GLU A 148 -20.49 -1.58 -0.48
N PHE A 149 -21.32 -0.90 -1.26
CA PHE A 149 -22.24 0.14 -0.83
C PHE A 149 -23.65 -0.20 -1.33
N GLU A 150 -24.66 0.60 -1.00
CA GLU A 150 -26.06 0.30 -1.33
C GLU A 150 -26.30 0.08 -2.84
N ASN A 151 -25.84 1.01 -3.69
CA ASN A 151 -26.03 0.98 -5.15
C ASN A 151 -24.72 1.03 -5.94
N ARG A 152 -23.58 0.89 -5.27
CA ARG A 152 -22.27 0.82 -5.93
C ARG A 152 -21.33 -0.14 -5.22
N ALA A 153 -20.29 -0.56 -5.91
CA ALA A 153 -19.16 -1.25 -5.30
C ALA A 153 -17.84 -0.81 -5.94
N ILE A 154 -16.75 -1.05 -5.23
CA ILE A 154 -15.39 -0.77 -5.69
C ILE A 154 -14.60 -2.08 -5.64
N ILE A 155 -13.96 -2.41 -6.74
CA ILE A 155 -12.98 -3.50 -6.83
C ILE A 155 -11.59 -2.87 -7.01
N TYR A 156 -10.65 -3.17 -6.11
CA TYR A 156 -9.28 -2.70 -6.21
C TYR A 156 -8.40 -3.64 -7.03
N HIS A 157 -7.41 -3.06 -7.72
CA HIS A 157 -6.48 -3.79 -8.60
C HIS A 157 -5.03 -3.64 -8.15
N GLY A 158 -4.25 -4.70 -8.40
CA GLY A 158 -2.80 -4.64 -8.27
C GLY A 158 -2.14 -3.67 -9.25
N TYR A 159 -0.86 -3.38 -9.01
CA TYR A 159 -0.09 -2.51 -9.89
C TYR A 159 0.06 -3.10 -11.30
N ASN A 160 -0.27 -2.29 -12.32
CA ASN A 160 -0.19 -2.65 -13.74
C ASN A 160 -0.86 -3.97 -14.15
N THR A 161 -1.82 -4.47 -13.36
CA THR A 161 -2.59 -5.65 -13.74
C THR A 161 -3.93 -5.24 -14.37
N THR A 162 -4.22 -5.85 -15.53
CA THR A 162 -5.55 -5.87 -16.16
C THR A 162 -6.35 -7.08 -15.69
N GLU A 163 -5.64 -8.17 -15.38
CA GLU A 163 -6.19 -9.34 -14.74
C GLU A 163 -6.43 -8.99 -13.27
N TRP A 164 -7.70 -8.98 -12.89
CA TRP A 164 -8.05 -9.31 -11.53
C TRP A 164 -7.51 -10.73 -11.35
N ASP A 165 -6.37 -10.84 -10.68
CA ASP A 165 -5.88 -12.11 -10.14
C ASP A 165 -7.13 -12.80 -9.57
N LYS A 166 -7.40 -14.08 -9.92
CA LYS A 166 -8.67 -14.81 -9.67
C LYS A 166 -8.92 -15.03 -8.19
N ASN A 167 -8.90 -13.93 -7.47
CA ASN A 167 -8.91 -13.78 -6.05
C ASN A 167 -10.31 -14.16 -5.63
N GLU A 168 -10.35 -15.06 -4.67
CA GLU A 168 -11.59 -15.67 -4.19
C GLU A 168 -12.61 -14.63 -3.73
N GLN A 169 -12.17 -13.51 -3.15
CA GLN A 169 -13.05 -12.41 -2.74
C GLN A 169 -13.71 -11.72 -3.95
N ILE A 170 -12.94 -11.40 -4.98
CA ILE A 170 -13.45 -10.76 -6.21
C ILE A 170 -14.38 -11.73 -6.95
N VAL A 171 -13.97 -12.99 -7.11
CA VAL A 171 -14.75 -14.05 -7.76
C VAL A 171 -16.09 -14.24 -7.06
N GLY A 172 -16.07 -14.43 -5.75
CA GLY A 172 -17.29 -14.63 -4.95
C GLY A 172 -18.24 -13.44 -5.03
N TYR A 173 -17.69 -12.22 -5.03
CA TYR A 173 -18.48 -11.01 -5.21
C TYR A 173 -19.10 -10.93 -6.62
N LEU A 174 -18.33 -11.17 -7.68
CA LEU A 174 -18.84 -11.12 -9.06
C LEU A 174 -19.87 -12.21 -9.33
N ASP A 175 -19.77 -13.38 -8.70
CA ASP A 175 -20.78 -14.44 -8.76
C ASP A 175 -22.10 -14.00 -8.12
N LYS A 176 -22.05 -13.33 -6.97
CA LYS A 176 -23.23 -12.69 -6.34
C LYS A 176 -23.85 -11.64 -7.27
N VAL A 177 -23.04 -10.79 -7.89
CA VAL A 177 -23.51 -9.77 -8.85
C VAL A 177 -24.18 -10.42 -10.06
N ALA A 178 -23.57 -11.46 -10.65
CA ALA A 178 -24.14 -12.18 -11.78
C ALA A 178 -25.50 -12.80 -11.43
N GLY A 179 -25.60 -13.49 -10.30
CA GLY A 179 -26.84 -14.08 -9.81
C GLY A 179 -27.95 -13.03 -9.65
N LYS A 180 -27.63 -11.87 -9.06
CA LYS A 180 -28.56 -10.75 -8.90
C LYS A 180 -29.06 -10.23 -10.26
N LEU A 181 -28.15 -9.94 -11.20
CA LEU A 181 -28.50 -9.40 -12.51
C LEU A 181 -29.35 -10.38 -13.35
N ILE A 182 -29.11 -11.68 -13.21
CA ILE A 182 -29.87 -12.73 -13.91
C ILE A 182 -31.27 -12.87 -13.32
N LYS A 183 -31.38 -12.93 -11.97
CA LYS A 183 -32.64 -13.21 -11.28
C LYS A 183 -33.56 -11.99 -11.20
N GLU A 184 -33.00 -10.82 -10.91
CA GLU A 184 -33.74 -9.60 -10.60
C GLU A 184 -33.75 -8.60 -11.78
N GLY A 185 -32.87 -8.79 -12.77
CA GLY A 185 -32.68 -7.85 -13.86
C GLY A 185 -31.81 -6.65 -13.45
N GLY A 186 -32.04 -5.50 -14.10
CA GLY A 186 -31.24 -4.28 -13.90
C GLY A 186 -29.99 -4.21 -14.77
N ARG A 187 -29.20 -3.16 -14.55
CA ARG A 187 -27.99 -2.82 -15.31
C ARG A 187 -26.86 -2.44 -14.37
N VAL A 188 -25.63 -2.67 -14.84
CA VAL A 188 -24.40 -2.25 -14.17
C VAL A 188 -23.54 -1.44 -15.13
N LEU A 189 -23.02 -0.30 -14.65
CA LEU A 189 -21.96 0.46 -15.28
C LEU A 189 -20.64 0.14 -14.58
N LEU A 190 -19.65 -0.28 -15.37
CA LEU A 190 -18.30 -0.60 -14.91
C LEU A 190 -17.36 0.54 -15.34
N MET A 191 -16.80 1.27 -14.38
CA MET A 191 -15.91 2.40 -14.65
C MET A 191 -14.50 2.11 -14.13
N GLY A 192 -13.53 2.04 -15.02
CA GLY A 192 -12.15 1.70 -14.68
C GLY A 192 -11.29 2.93 -14.45
N HIS A 193 -10.52 2.91 -13.36
CA HIS A 193 -9.61 3.96 -12.91
C HIS A 193 -8.18 3.42 -12.76
N THR A 194 -7.21 4.32 -12.88
CA THR A 194 -5.79 4.02 -12.73
C THR A 194 -5.13 5.01 -11.77
N ASP A 195 -3.91 4.69 -11.36
CA ASP A 195 -3.02 5.68 -10.75
C ASP A 195 -2.43 6.62 -11.82
N ASN A 196 -1.56 7.53 -11.41
CA ASN A 196 -0.95 8.52 -12.29
C ASN A 196 0.25 8.03 -13.12
N VAL A 197 0.60 6.74 -13.06
CA VAL A 197 1.79 6.22 -13.75
C VAL A 197 1.49 6.01 -15.23
N GLY A 198 2.30 6.60 -16.11
CA GLY A 198 2.11 6.55 -17.56
C GLY A 198 1.28 7.69 -18.15
N ASN A 199 1.17 7.72 -19.48
CA ASN A 199 0.43 8.77 -20.20
C ASN A 199 -1.09 8.55 -20.14
N ASP A 200 -1.86 9.54 -20.56
CA ASP A 200 -3.32 9.55 -20.44
C ASP A 200 -3.96 8.46 -21.32
N GLU A 201 -3.47 8.28 -22.54
CA GLU A 201 -3.99 7.28 -23.48
C GLU A 201 -3.79 5.85 -22.94
N PHE A 202 -2.60 5.57 -22.40
CA PHE A 202 -2.26 4.31 -21.75
C PHE A 202 -3.20 4.04 -20.58
N ASN A 203 -3.40 5.02 -19.71
CA ASN A 203 -4.26 4.87 -18.53
C ASN A 203 -5.74 4.70 -18.90
N MET A 204 -6.22 5.39 -19.93
CA MET A 204 -7.57 5.18 -20.47
C MET A 204 -7.75 3.75 -21.00
N LYS A 205 -6.77 3.24 -21.76
CA LYS A 205 -6.78 1.85 -22.26
C LYS A 205 -6.71 0.82 -21.13
N LEU A 206 -5.87 1.07 -20.11
CA LEU A 206 -5.72 0.19 -18.96
C LEU A 206 -7.00 0.12 -18.12
N GLY A 207 -7.58 1.28 -17.78
CA GLY A 207 -8.85 1.32 -17.06
C GLY A 207 -9.98 0.68 -17.86
N GLN A 208 -10.05 0.89 -19.16
CA GLN A 208 -11.06 0.26 -20.03
C GLN A 208 -10.91 -1.27 -20.02
N SER A 209 -9.67 -1.76 -20.15
CA SER A 209 -9.37 -3.20 -20.15
C SER A 209 -9.80 -3.88 -18.84
N ARG A 210 -9.66 -3.21 -17.69
CA ARG A 210 -10.14 -3.71 -16.39
C ARG A 210 -11.67 -3.85 -16.34
N SER A 211 -12.39 -2.83 -16.81
CA SER A 211 -13.85 -2.87 -16.90
C SER A 211 -14.32 -3.98 -17.85
N ASP A 212 -13.65 -4.14 -18.99
CA ASP A 212 -14.00 -5.16 -19.98
C ASP A 212 -13.70 -6.58 -19.50
N ALA A 213 -12.65 -6.77 -18.70
CA ALA A 213 -12.36 -8.05 -18.06
C ALA A 213 -13.47 -8.49 -17.09
N ILE A 214 -14.00 -7.57 -16.29
CA ILE A 214 -15.15 -7.83 -15.40
C ILE A 214 -16.41 -8.10 -16.23
N LYS A 215 -16.67 -7.32 -17.28
CA LYS A 215 -17.80 -7.56 -18.19
C LYS A 215 -17.74 -8.95 -18.81
N LYS A 216 -16.56 -9.35 -19.29
CA LYS A 216 -16.36 -10.69 -19.86
C LYS A 216 -16.71 -11.76 -18.85
N TYR A 217 -16.22 -11.65 -17.61
CA TYR A 217 -16.54 -12.60 -16.55
C TYR A 217 -18.05 -12.71 -16.28
N LEU A 218 -18.75 -11.58 -16.16
CA LEU A 218 -20.19 -11.57 -15.94
C LEU A 218 -20.98 -12.19 -17.10
N ILE A 219 -20.55 -11.95 -18.35
CA ILE A 219 -21.14 -12.59 -19.54
C ILE A 219 -20.91 -14.10 -19.51
N ASP A 220 -19.68 -14.54 -19.18
CA ASP A 220 -19.34 -15.95 -19.07
C ASP A 220 -20.17 -16.65 -17.96
N LYS A 221 -20.67 -15.90 -16.97
CA LYS A 221 -21.61 -16.35 -15.92
C LYS A 221 -23.09 -16.28 -16.34
N GLY A 222 -23.40 -15.83 -17.55
CA GLY A 222 -24.75 -15.81 -18.11
C GLY A 222 -25.48 -14.46 -18.05
N VAL A 223 -24.84 -13.38 -17.59
CA VAL A 223 -25.44 -12.03 -17.63
C VAL A 223 -25.54 -11.55 -19.08
N LYS A 224 -26.68 -10.99 -19.48
CA LYS A 224 -26.84 -10.44 -20.84
C LYS A 224 -25.93 -9.23 -21.02
N GLY A 225 -25.18 -9.19 -22.13
CA GLY A 225 -24.30 -8.06 -22.44
C GLY A 225 -25.01 -6.69 -22.48
N SER A 226 -26.32 -6.67 -22.78
CA SER A 226 -27.15 -5.46 -22.74
C SER A 226 -27.37 -4.88 -21.34
N GLN A 227 -27.12 -5.67 -20.28
CA GLN A 227 -27.18 -5.23 -18.88
C GLN A 227 -25.85 -4.60 -18.41
N ILE A 228 -24.77 -4.69 -19.19
CA ILE A 228 -23.43 -4.30 -18.76
C ILE A 228 -22.88 -3.21 -19.68
N LYS A 229 -22.67 -2.01 -19.13
CA LYS A 229 -21.91 -0.93 -19.77
C LYS A 229 -20.51 -0.87 -19.18
N THR A 230 -19.51 -0.60 -20.00
CA THR A 230 -18.11 -0.40 -19.57
C THR A 230 -17.63 0.97 -19.99
N GLY A 231 -16.72 1.53 -19.21
CA GLY A 231 -16.03 2.77 -19.49
C GLY A 231 -14.74 2.88 -18.68
N SER A 232 -14.02 3.97 -18.93
CA SER A 232 -12.83 4.33 -18.17
C SER A 232 -12.74 5.84 -17.92
N LYS A 233 -12.16 6.19 -16.77
CA LYS A 233 -11.69 7.54 -16.46
C LYS A 233 -10.15 7.63 -16.49
N GLY A 234 -9.45 6.54 -16.76
CA GLY A 234 -8.00 6.45 -16.60
C GLY A 234 -7.58 7.05 -15.25
N LYS A 235 -6.63 7.99 -15.29
CA LYS A 235 -6.12 8.69 -14.10
C LYS A 235 -6.82 10.02 -13.79
N SER A 236 -7.88 10.39 -14.52
CA SER A 236 -8.49 11.73 -14.44
C SER A 236 -9.38 11.94 -13.21
N SER A 237 -9.62 10.89 -12.40
CA SER A 237 -10.52 10.95 -11.25
C SER A 237 -9.96 10.14 -10.08
N PRO A 238 -8.85 10.60 -9.47
CA PRO A 238 -8.29 10.00 -8.27
C PRO A 238 -9.22 10.23 -7.07
N ILE A 239 -9.28 9.26 -6.17
CA ILE A 239 -9.97 9.39 -4.87
C ILE A 239 -8.98 9.68 -3.74
N GLU A 240 -7.70 9.48 -4.00
CA GLU A 240 -6.60 9.66 -3.06
C GLU A 240 -5.38 10.25 -3.75
N SER A 241 -4.45 10.76 -2.95
CA SER A 241 -3.19 11.31 -3.46
C SER A 241 -2.38 10.25 -4.24
N ASN A 242 -1.81 10.61 -5.38
CA ASN A 242 -0.89 9.72 -6.11
C ASN A 242 0.57 9.84 -5.63
N GLU A 243 0.84 10.70 -4.64
CA GLU A 243 2.18 10.89 -4.09
C GLU A 243 2.65 9.66 -3.30
N THR A 244 1.71 8.88 -2.75
CA THR A 244 2.00 7.67 -1.97
C THR A 244 1.55 6.41 -2.71
N GLU A 245 2.18 5.26 -2.44
CA GLU A 245 1.78 4.00 -3.08
C GLU A 245 0.39 3.54 -2.63
N GLU A 246 0.03 3.84 -1.38
CA GLU A 246 -1.27 3.51 -0.80
C GLU A 246 -2.39 4.25 -1.53
N GLY A 247 -2.18 5.54 -1.80
CA GLY A 247 -3.15 6.35 -2.54
C GLY A 247 -3.21 5.93 -4.02
N ARG A 248 -2.07 5.60 -4.64
CA ARG A 248 -2.06 4.98 -5.98
C ARG A 248 -2.84 3.66 -6.01
N ALA A 249 -2.66 2.79 -5.02
CA ALA A 249 -3.39 1.52 -4.92
C ALA A 249 -4.91 1.71 -4.83
N LYS A 250 -5.36 2.67 -4.03
CA LYS A 250 -6.78 3.06 -3.98
C LYS A 250 -7.28 3.66 -5.30
N ASN A 251 -6.42 4.36 -6.04
CA ASN A 251 -6.77 4.90 -7.36
C ASN A 251 -6.87 3.82 -8.46
N ARG A 252 -6.12 2.70 -8.33
CA ARG A 252 -6.25 1.52 -9.20
C ARG A 252 -7.50 0.72 -8.83
N ARG A 253 -8.66 1.11 -9.38
CA ARG A 253 -9.95 0.49 -9.05
C ARG A 253 -10.89 0.39 -10.24
N THR A 254 -11.90 -0.47 -10.13
CA THR A 254 -13.10 -0.42 -10.97
C THR A 254 -14.30 -0.16 -10.07
N GLU A 255 -15.08 0.85 -10.43
CA GLU A 255 -16.35 1.14 -9.78
C GLU A 255 -17.48 0.45 -10.53
N LEU A 256 -18.39 -0.18 -9.78
CA LEU A 256 -19.61 -0.79 -10.27
C LEU A 256 -20.77 0.07 -9.79
N GLU A 257 -21.57 0.61 -10.71
CA GLU A 257 -22.77 1.37 -10.38
C GLU A 257 -24.01 0.62 -10.87
N PHE A 258 -24.94 0.33 -9.95
CA PHE A 258 -26.13 -0.45 -10.24
C PHE A 258 -27.34 0.46 -10.48
N SER A 259 -28.14 0.11 -11.48
CA SER A 259 -29.39 0.79 -11.84
C SER A 259 -30.46 -0.21 -12.22
N LYS A 260 -31.74 0.17 -12.07
CA LYS A 260 -32.89 -0.65 -12.49
C LYS A 260 -33.13 -0.57 -14.00
#